data_AF-A0A9D8P0F5-F1
#
_entry.id   AF-A0A9D8P0F5-F1
#
_cell.length_a   1.000
_cell.length_b   1.000
_cell.length_c   1.000
_cell.angle_alpha   90.00
_cell.angle_beta   90.00
_cell.angle_gamma   90.00
#
_symmetry.space_group_name_H-M   'P 1'
#
loop_
_entity.id
_entity.type
_entity.pdbx_description
1 polymer ?
#
loop_
_entity_poly.entity_id
_entity_poly.type
_entity_poly.pdbx_seq_one_letter_code
_entity_poly.pdbx_strand_id
1 'polypeptide(L)'
;MKQLLPFLTYFFAFGCVPRTPTIGDQQAVRPSFEHGAFLADNTCSTCHISQRPAPIDDEVHGGGGECQECHVPKDDRSGWVPVNSYDHDPKPSSCNKCHAYRRPAEPHPQKVDCVGCHNTKSFSKLGTAE
;
A
#
# COMPACT_ATOMS: atom_id res chain seq x y z
N MET A 1 -16.74 48.74 -65.57
CA MET A 1 -16.57 49.59 -64.38
C MET A 1 -16.53 48.68 -63.16
N LYS A 2 -15.36 48.59 -62.52
CA LYS A 2 -15.07 47.74 -61.35
C LYS A 2 -15.56 48.46 -60.09
N GLN A 3 -16.54 47.91 -59.39
CA GLN A 3 -16.87 48.35 -58.03
C GLN A 3 -16.02 47.58 -57.03
N LEU A 4 -15.11 48.30 -56.38
CA LEU A 4 -14.31 47.85 -55.24
C LEU A 4 -15.19 47.89 -53.99
N LEU A 5 -15.50 46.72 -53.43
CA LEU A 5 -16.06 46.60 -52.08
C LEU A 5 -14.89 46.61 -51.07
N PRO A 6 -14.98 47.38 -49.96
CA PRO A 6 -13.90 47.47 -49.00
C PRO A 6 -13.78 46.18 -48.20
N PHE A 7 -12.56 45.66 -48.09
CA PHE A 7 -12.18 44.61 -47.16
C PHE A 7 -12.36 45.16 -45.74
N LEU A 8 -13.51 44.88 -45.11
CA LEU A 8 -13.67 45.00 -43.67
C LEU A 8 -12.84 43.89 -43.04
N THR A 9 -11.61 44.22 -42.61
CA THR A 9 -10.79 43.35 -41.79
C THR A 9 -11.47 43.18 -40.44
N TYR A 10 -12.26 42.12 -40.30
CA TYR A 10 -12.84 41.72 -39.02
C TYR A 10 -11.74 41.06 -38.18
N PHE A 11 -10.98 41.87 -37.46
CA PHE A 11 -10.10 41.39 -36.40
C PHE A 11 -10.97 40.85 -35.27
N PHE A 12 -11.28 39.55 -35.28
CA PHE A 12 -11.69 38.87 -34.06
C PHE A 12 -10.48 38.86 -33.12
N ALA A 13 -10.44 39.81 -32.19
CA ALA A 13 -9.60 39.73 -31.02
C ALA A 13 -10.09 38.52 -30.18
N PHE A 14 -9.57 37.33 -30.49
CA PHE A 14 -9.62 36.19 -29.59
C PHE A 14 -8.70 36.50 -28.41
N GLY A 15 -9.19 37.34 -27.49
CA GLY A 15 -8.53 37.56 -26.22
C GLY A 15 -8.51 36.25 -25.44
N CYS A 16 -7.34 35.84 -24.96
CA CYS A 16 -7.25 34.84 -23.90
C CYS A 16 -7.95 35.40 -22.67
N VAL A 17 -9.16 34.93 -22.39
CA VAL A 17 -9.84 35.22 -21.12
C VAL A 17 -9.29 34.23 -20.08
N PRO A 18 -8.55 34.68 -19.06
CA PRO A 18 -8.15 33.80 -17.98
C PRO A 18 -9.40 33.36 -17.24
N ARG A 19 -9.75 32.07 -17.34
CA ARG A 19 -10.80 31.49 -16.51
C ARG A 19 -10.16 31.08 -15.20
N THR A 20 -10.46 31.81 -14.13
CA THR A 20 -10.20 31.36 -12.77
C THR A 20 -11.26 30.30 -12.44
N PRO A 21 -10.90 29.03 -12.24
CA PRO A 21 -11.89 28.01 -11.88
C PRO A 21 -12.50 28.37 -10.51
N THR A 22 -13.82 28.38 -10.43
CA THR A 22 -14.57 28.56 -9.18
C THR A 22 -14.94 27.18 -8.63
N ILE A 23 -14.97 27.04 -7.30
CA ILE A 23 -15.45 25.82 -6.65
C ILE A 23 -16.94 25.68 -6.97
N GLY A 24 -17.25 24.81 -7.94
CA GLY A 24 -18.60 24.63 -8.50
C GLY A 24 -18.61 24.07 -9.92
N ASP A 25 -17.51 24.20 -10.67
CA ASP A 25 -17.35 23.55 -11.97
C ASP A 25 -17.00 22.07 -11.81
N GLN A 26 -18.02 21.24 -11.55
CA GLN A 26 -17.88 19.78 -11.43
C GLN A 26 -17.50 19.09 -12.76
N GLN A 27 -17.32 19.86 -13.86
CA GLN A 27 -16.91 19.35 -15.17
C GLN A 27 -15.44 19.69 -15.51
N ALA A 28 -14.73 20.43 -14.67
CA ALA A 28 -13.30 20.69 -14.83
C ALA A 28 -12.51 20.17 -13.62
N VAL A 29 -11.83 19.04 -13.82
CA VAL A 29 -10.86 18.41 -12.91
C VAL A 29 -11.50 17.80 -11.66
N ARG A 30 -11.99 16.56 -11.78
CA ARG A 30 -11.82 15.64 -10.65
C ARG A 30 -10.30 15.51 -10.50
N PRO A 31 -9.67 15.96 -9.41
CA PRO A 31 -8.23 15.74 -9.25
C PRO A 31 -8.02 14.24 -9.24
N SER A 32 -7.45 13.71 -10.32
CA SER A 32 -6.98 12.33 -10.34
C SER A 32 -5.67 12.32 -9.57
N PHE A 33 -5.59 11.44 -8.59
CA PHE A 33 -4.36 11.23 -7.83
C PHE A 33 -3.65 9.98 -8.38
N GLU A 34 -2.49 10.20 -8.98
CA GLU A 34 -1.65 9.13 -9.53
C GLU A 34 -0.63 8.67 -8.48
N HIS A 35 -0.92 7.54 -7.81
CA HIS A 35 -0.03 6.95 -6.81
C HIS A 35 1.40 6.71 -7.35
N GLY A 36 1.52 6.31 -8.61
CA GLY A 36 2.81 6.03 -9.23
C GLY A 36 3.77 7.22 -9.24
N ALA A 37 3.25 8.43 -9.50
CA ALA A 37 4.05 9.65 -9.52
C ALA A 37 4.47 10.08 -8.10
N PHE A 38 3.60 9.92 -7.11
CA PHE A 38 3.88 10.28 -5.72
C PHE A 38 4.95 9.38 -5.09
N LEU A 39 4.88 8.07 -5.36
CA LEU A 39 5.78 7.06 -4.79
C LEU A 39 7.22 7.12 -5.35
N ALA A 40 7.53 8.05 -6.25
CA ALA A 40 8.90 8.33 -6.66
C ALA A 40 9.74 8.93 -5.52
N ASP A 41 9.10 9.78 -4.68
CA ASP A 41 9.78 10.53 -3.61
C ASP A 41 9.13 10.35 -2.22
N ASN A 42 8.08 9.52 -2.12
CA ASN A 42 7.28 9.36 -0.90
C ASN A 42 6.88 7.90 -0.65
N THR A 43 6.30 7.62 0.51
CA THR A 43 5.86 6.28 0.91
C THR A 43 4.35 6.20 1.15
N CYS A 44 3.83 4.98 1.24
CA CYS A 44 2.42 4.74 1.56
C CYS A 44 2.05 5.36 2.92
N SER A 45 2.94 5.22 3.90
CA SER A 45 2.72 5.67 5.27
C SER A 45 2.63 7.19 5.37
N THR A 46 3.17 7.95 4.42
CA THR A 46 3.04 9.41 4.37
C THR A 46 1.58 9.89 4.43
N CYS A 47 0.65 9.14 3.83
CA CYS A 47 -0.78 9.47 3.86
C CYS A 47 -1.65 8.42 4.57
N HIS A 48 -1.26 7.14 4.51
CA HIS A 48 -2.09 6.02 4.96
C HIS A 48 -1.67 5.42 6.31
N ILE A 49 -0.82 6.08 7.10
CA ILE A 49 -0.37 5.54 8.40
C ILE A 49 -1.53 5.20 9.35
N SER A 50 -2.61 5.97 9.31
CA SER A 50 -3.81 5.72 10.13
C SER A 50 -4.59 4.47 9.73
N GLN A 51 -4.31 3.90 8.55
CA GLN A 51 -4.92 2.64 8.09
C GLN A 51 -4.15 1.42 8.61
N ARG A 52 -2.97 1.59 9.21
CA ARG A 52 -2.22 0.49 9.80
C ARG A 52 -2.98 -0.04 11.03
N PRO A 53 -3.30 -1.35 11.08
CA PRO A 53 -3.95 -1.93 12.24
C PRO A 53 -3.10 -1.72 13.49
N ALA A 54 -3.77 -1.42 14.62
CA ALA A 54 -3.10 -1.34 15.91
C ALA A 54 -2.80 -2.77 16.42
N PRO A 55 -1.65 -2.98 17.10
CA PRO A 55 -0.58 -2.01 17.37
C PRO A 55 0.28 -1.71 16.13
N ILE A 56 0.56 -0.43 15.89
CA ILE A 56 1.28 0.07 14.69
C ILE A 56 2.73 -0.45 14.60
N ASP A 57 3.31 -0.78 15.74
CA ASP A 57 4.70 -1.20 15.95
C ASP A 57 4.81 -2.70 16.28
N ASP A 58 3.76 -3.48 16.07
CA ASP A 58 3.80 -4.91 16.34
C ASP A 58 4.57 -5.71 15.28
N GLU A 59 5.05 -6.88 15.69
CA GLU A 59 5.79 -7.81 14.81
C GLU A 59 4.91 -8.38 13.70
N VAL A 60 3.57 -8.27 13.83
CA VAL A 60 2.60 -8.80 12.86
C VAL A 60 2.48 -7.87 11.64
N HIS A 61 2.55 -6.56 11.83
CA HIS A 61 2.46 -5.54 10.78
C HIS A 61 3.82 -4.90 10.45
N GLY A 62 4.89 -5.70 10.55
CA GLY A 62 6.21 -5.33 10.06
C GLY A 62 6.99 -4.38 10.97
N GLY A 63 6.60 -4.23 12.24
CA GLY A 63 7.39 -3.49 13.24
C GLY A 63 7.64 -2.03 12.88
N GLY A 64 6.75 -1.41 12.11
CA GLY A 64 6.91 -0.04 11.64
C GLY A 64 7.31 0.11 10.17
N GLY A 65 7.76 -0.96 9.48
CA GLY A 65 8.22 -0.94 8.09
C GLY A 65 7.18 -0.44 7.07
N GLU A 66 7.61 -0.18 5.83
CA GLU A 66 6.70 0.38 4.82
C GLU A 66 5.76 -0.66 4.23
N CYS A 67 4.51 -0.23 3.98
CA CYS A 67 3.42 -1.11 3.59
C CYS A 67 3.71 -1.91 2.31
N GLN A 68 4.37 -1.27 1.35
CA GLN A 68 4.72 -1.81 0.03
C GLN A 68 5.79 -2.91 0.07
N GLU A 69 6.49 -3.09 1.19
CA GLU A 69 7.45 -4.18 1.37
C GLU A 69 6.75 -5.55 1.37
N CYS A 70 5.51 -5.58 1.86
CA CYS A 70 4.70 -6.80 1.93
C CYS A 70 3.48 -6.73 1.01
N HIS A 71 2.83 -5.56 0.93
CA HIS A 71 1.61 -5.35 0.16
C HIS A 71 1.90 -4.71 -1.18
N VAL A 72 2.27 -5.54 -2.15
CA VAL A 72 2.53 -5.08 -3.52
C VAL A 72 1.19 -4.90 -4.23
N PRO A 73 0.80 -3.68 -4.63
CA PRO A 73 -0.48 -3.49 -5.30
C PRO A 73 -0.47 -4.13 -6.69
N LYS A 74 -1.62 -4.70 -7.09
CA LYS A 74 -1.83 -5.16 -8.46
C LYS A 74 -2.12 -3.96 -9.36
N ASP A 75 -1.18 -3.69 -10.26
CA ASP A 75 -1.33 -3.01 -11.55
C ASP A 75 -1.69 -1.51 -11.55
N ASP A 76 -2.52 -1.02 -10.63
CA ASP A 76 -2.98 0.38 -10.58
C ASP A 76 -2.61 1.10 -9.27
N ARG A 77 -1.88 0.43 -8.37
CA ARG A 77 -1.54 0.93 -7.03
C ARG A 77 -2.75 1.31 -6.17
N SER A 78 -3.96 0.87 -6.52
CA SER A 78 -5.23 1.25 -5.88
C SER A 78 -5.77 0.20 -4.90
N GLY A 79 -5.07 -0.91 -4.70
CA GLY A 79 -5.52 -2.00 -3.83
C GLY A 79 -4.41 -2.65 -3.01
N TRP A 80 -4.75 -3.01 -1.76
CA TRP A 80 -3.93 -3.86 -0.90
C TRP A 80 -4.04 -5.30 -1.38
N VAL A 81 -2.92 -5.90 -1.78
CA VAL A 81 -2.89 -7.35 -2.05
C VAL A 81 -2.74 -8.09 -0.73
N PRO A 82 -3.51 -9.17 -0.50
CA PRO A 82 -3.31 -10.03 0.66
C PRO A 82 -1.90 -10.59 0.70
N VAL A 83 -1.22 -10.42 1.83
CA VAL A 83 0.07 -11.07 2.10
C VAL A 83 -0.21 -12.53 2.39
N ASN A 84 0.29 -13.41 1.52
CA ASN A 84 0.13 -14.86 1.62
C ASN A 84 1.39 -15.57 2.14
N SER A 85 2.50 -14.85 2.28
CA SER A 85 3.76 -15.36 2.81
C SER A 85 4.48 -14.32 3.65
N TYR A 86 5.18 -14.77 4.69
CA TYR A 86 6.06 -13.95 5.51
C TYR A 86 7.44 -14.62 5.55
N ASP A 87 8.50 -13.85 5.24
CA ASP A 87 9.86 -14.36 5.34
C ASP A 87 10.32 -14.37 6.80
N HIS A 88 10.79 -15.52 7.27
CA HIS A 88 11.28 -15.69 8.64
C HIS A 88 12.79 -15.39 8.72
N ASP A 89 13.28 -14.43 7.92
CA ASP A 89 14.66 -13.98 7.90
C ASP A 89 14.74 -12.47 8.16
N PRO A 90 15.28 -12.03 9.30
CA PRO A 90 15.84 -12.84 10.39
C PRO A 90 14.78 -13.64 11.14
N LYS A 91 15.19 -14.72 11.81
CA LYS A 91 14.29 -15.55 12.60
C LYS A 91 13.56 -14.68 13.65
N PRO A 92 12.22 -14.68 13.69
CA PRO A 92 11.45 -13.96 14.70
C PRO A 92 11.85 -14.32 16.13
N SER A 93 11.67 -13.36 17.04
CA SER A 93 12.00 -13.54 18.46
C SER A 93 11.03 -14.50 19.17
N SER A 94 9.80 -14.58 18.68
CA SER A 94 8.74 -15.45 19.21
C SER A 94 7.83 -15.90 18.07
N CYS A 95 7.61 -17.21 17.95
CA CYS A 95 6.65 -17.75 16.98
C CYS A 95 5.20 -17.60 17.46
N ASN A 96 5.00 -17.53 18.78
CA ASN A 96 3.68 -17.47 19.40
C ASN A 96 2.90 -16.21 19.05
N LYS A 97 3.58 -15.10 18.75
CA LYS A 97 2.93 -13.86 18.33
C LYS A 97 2.01 -14.04 17.12
N CYS A 98 2.39 -14.91 16.18
CA CYS A 98 1.62 -15.17 14.97
C CYS A 98 0.99 -16.57 14.93
N HIS A 99 1.62 -17.58 15.53
CA HIS A 99 1.25 -18.98 15.35
C HIS A 99 0.63 -19.64 16.59
N ALA A 100 0.30 -18.90 17.66
CA ALA A 100 -0.31 -19.48 18.86
C ALA A 100 -1.59 -20.30 18.55
N TYR A 101 -2.41 -19.84 17.60
CA TYR A 101 -3.64 -20.53 17.20
C TYR A 101 -3.41 -21.82 16.40
N ARG A 102 -2.19 -22.03 15.88
CA ARG A 102 -1.81 -23.26 15.16
C ARG A 102 -1.12 -24.27 16.07
N ARG A 103 -1.00 -23.98 17.37
CA ARG A 103 -0.35 -24.88 18.32
C ARG A 103 -1.14 -26.19 18.41
N PRO A 104 -0.47 -27.36 18.30
CA PRO A 104 -1.13 -28.64 18.55
C PRO A 104 -1.69 -28.74 19.97
N ALA A 105 -2.70 -29.58 20.15
CA ALA A 105 -3.21 -29.93 21.47
C ALA A 105 -2.17 -30.73 22.29
N GLU A 106 -2.47 -30.97 23.57
CA GLU A 106 -1.70 -31.87 24.41
C GLU A 106 -1.44 -33.23 23.72
N PRO A 107 -0.25 -33.83 23.89
CA PRO A 107 0.77 -33.53 24.90
C PRO A 107 1.77 -32.43 24.50
N HIS A 108 1.49 -31.63 23.46
CA HIS A 108 2.39 -30.56 23.05
C HIS A 108 2.52 -29.47 24.13
N PRO A 109 3.73 -29.00 24.50
CA PRO A 109 3.90 -27.94 25.48
C PRO A 109 3.12 -26.66 25.12
N GLN A 110 2.31 -26.15 26.06
CA GLN A 110 1.43 -24.99 25.85
C GLN A 110 1.98 -23.66 26.38
N LYS A 111 2.95 -23.69 27.30
CA LYS A 111 3.43 -22.50 28.05
C LYS A 111 4.83 -22.01 27.66
N VAL A 112 5.43 -22.60 26.62
CA VAL A 112 6.77 -22.22 26.13
C VAL A 112 6.69 -21.70 24.70
N ASP A 113 7.62 -20.81 24.33
CA ASP A 113 7.75 -20.41 22.93
C ASP A 113 8.31 -21.55 22.08
N CYS A 114 7.86 -21.60 20.83
CA CYS A 114 8.27 -22.62 19.89
C CYS A 114 9.77 -22.60 19.64
N VAL A 115 10.44 -21.43 19.72
CA VAL A 115 11.90 -21.30 19.49
C VAL A 115 12.74 -22.13 20.46
N GLY A 116 12.19 -22.52 21.62
CA GLY A 116 12.89 -23.36 22.59
C GLY A 116 13.07 -24.82 22.15
N CYS A 117 12.21 -25.30 21.24
CA CYS A 117 12.25 -26.69 20.74
C CYS A 117 12.37 -26.76 19.21
N HIS A 118 11.79 -25.81 18.48
CA HIS A 118 11.81 -25.70 17.03
C HIS A 118 12.79 -24.61 16.59
N ASN A 119 14.05 -25.01 16.37
CA ASN A 119 15.15 -24.10 16.05
C ASN A 119 15.45 -23.95 14.55
N THR A 120 14.64 -24.55 13.67
CA THR A 120 14.78 -24.44 12.22
C THR A 120 13.69 -23.55 11.62
N LYS A 121 13.86 -23.12 10.36
CA LYS A 121 12.89 -22.25 9.65
C LYS A 121 11.55 -22.95 9.34
N SER A 122 11.34 -24.20 9.76
CA SER A 122 10.12 -24.95 9.49
C SER A 122 9.73 -25.86 10.65
N PHE A 123 8.43 -25.94 10.94
CA PHE A 123 7.89 -26.88 11.92
C PHE A 123 7.89 -28.30 11.35
N SER A 124 9.02 -28.99 11.47
CA SER A 124 9.05 -30.44 11.26
C SER A 124 8.46 -31.12 12.49
N LYS A 125 7.63 -32.16 12.28
CA LYS A 125 7.32 -33.09 13.36
C LYS A 125 8.64 -33.63 13.90
N LEU A 126 8.92 -33.43 15.19
CA LEU A 126 9.95 -34.21 15.85
C LEU A 126 9.50 -35.66 15.69
N GLY A 127 10.31 -36.48 15.01
CA GLY A 127 9.98 -37.87 14.74
C GLY A 127 9.53 -38.56 16.02
N THR A 128 8.53 -39.41 15.92
CA THR A 128 8.21 -40.36 16.99
C THR A 128 9.45 -41.20 17.23
N ALA A 129 10.13 -40.96 18.35
CA ALA A 129 11.05 -41.93 18.89
C ALA A 129 10.19 -43.08 19.43
N GLU A 130 10.00 -44.10 18.58
CA GLU A 130 9.72 -45.47 19.00
C GLU A 130 11.05 -46.23 19.02
#